data_AF-Q9PCT3-F1
#
_entry.id   AF-Q9PCT3-F1
#
_cell.length_a   1.000
_cell.length_b   1.000
_cell.length_c   1.000
_cell.angle_alpha   90.00
_cell.angle_beta   90.00
_cell.angle_gamma   90.00
#
_symmetry.space_group_name_H-M   'P 1'
#
loop_
_entity.id
_entity.type
_entity.pdbx_description
1 polymer ?
#
loop_
_entity_poly.entity_id
_entity_poly.type
_entity_poly.pdbx_seq_one_letter_code
_entity_poly.pdbx_strand_id
1 'polypeptide(L)' 'MPISSPLSRTKEAKLFRNNRSQVVRIPVEFELPGDRVLIHPEEDKLIIEPITRPTN' A
#
# COMPACT_ATOMS: atom_id res chain seq x y z
N MET A 1 -14.75 6.46 25.85
CA MET A 1 -15.40 6.15 24.56
C MET A 1 -14.31 5.68 23.61
N PRO A 2 -14.25 4.40 23.20
CA PRO A 2 -13.36 4.00 22.12
C PRO A 2 -14.08 4.29 20.81
N ILE A 3 -13.60 5.31 20.10
CA ILE A 3 -13.92 5.53 18.68
C ILE A 3 -13.62 4.22 17.94
N SER A 4 -14.67 3.58 17.44
CA SER A 4 -14.58 2.39 16.59
C SER A 4 -13.64 2.71 15.43
N SER A 5 -12.45 2.11 15.48
CA SER A 5 -11.51 2.08 14.37
C SER A 5 -12.27 1.61 13.13
N PRO A 6 -12.32 2.37 12.03
CA PRO A 6 -13.07 1.94 10.86
C PRO A 6 -12.44 0.64 10.36
N LEU A 7 -13.11 -0.48 10.64
CA LEU A 7 -12.98 -1.80 10.02
C LEU A 7 -11.63 -1.95 9.32
N SER A 8 -10.58 -2.21 10.08
CA SER A 8 -9.26 -2.54 9.54
C SER A 8 -9.42 -3.84 8.77
N ARG A 9 -9.77 -3.75 7.48
CA ARG A 9 -9.80 -4.86 6.55
C ARG A 9 -8.34 -5.20 6.24
N THR A 10 -7.58 -5.61 7.23
CA THR A 10 -6.25 -6.15 7.01
C THR A 10 -6.43 -7.37 6.13
N LYS A 11 -6.11 -7.23 4.85
CA LYS A 11 -6.14 -8.34 3.89
C LYS A 11 -4.74 -8.82 3.64
N GLU A 12 -4.58 -10.12 3.68
CA GLU A 12 -3.35 -10.76 3.23
C GLU A 12 -3.22 -10.57 1.72
N ALA A 13 -2.15 -9.90 1.30
CA ALA A 13 -1.79 -9.76 -0.09
C ALA A 13 -0.70 -10.78 -0.44
N LYS A 14 -0.81 -11.41 -1.60
CA LYS A 14 0.19 -12.38 -2.04
C LYS A 14 1.45 -11.66 -2.54
N LEU A 15 2.59 -12.07 -1.97
CA LEU A 15 3.93 -11.64 -2.40
C LEU A 15 4.43 -12.52 -3.53
N PHE A 16 5.01 -11.90 -4.54
CA PHE A 16 5.64 -12.53 -5.68
C PHE A 16 7.08 -12.04 -5.81
N ARG A 17 7.93 -12.84 -6.44
CA ARG A 17 9.28 -12.45 -6.85
C ARG A 17 9.30 -12.28 -8.37
N ASN A 18 9.79 -11.15 -8.87
CA ASN A 18 10.10 -10.94 -10.28
C ASN A 18 11.60 -10.70 -10.42
N ASN A 19 12.35 -11.75 -10.80
CA ASN A 19 13.81 -11.71 -10.91
C ASN A 19 14.47 -11.17 -9.62
N ARG A 20 14.86 -9.89 -9.61
CA ARG A 20 15.54 -9.21 -8.50
C ARG A 20 14.60 -8.35 -7.64
N SER A 21 13.33 -8.19 -7.99
CA SER A 21 12.35 -7.41 -7.22
C SER A 21 11.28 -8.29 -6.55
N GLN A 22 10.69 -7.78 -5.47
CA GLN A 22 9.51 -8.34 -4.84
C GLN A 22 8.28 -7.51 -5.24
N VAL A 23 7.15 -8.19 -5.49
CA VAL A 23 5.91 -7.57 -5.96
C VAL A 23 4.78 -7.98 -5.03
N VAL A 24 4.02 -7.00 -4.54
CA VAL A 24 2.77 -7.21 -3.80
C VAL A 24 1.63 -7.03 -4.79
N ARG A 25 0.68 -7.98 -4.86
CA ARG A 25 -0.58 -7.72 -5.57
C ARG A 25 -1.51 -6.93 -4.66
N ILE A 26 -1.74 -5.67 -5.01
CA ILE A 26 -2.69 -4.79 -4.31
C ILE A 26 -4.11 -5.19 -4.76
N PRO A 27 -4.98 -5.65 -3.84
CA PRO A 27 -6.39 -5.89 -4.17
C PRO A 27 -7.08 -4.59 -4.59
N VAL A 28 -8.09 -4.67 -5.45
CA VAL A 28 -8.83 -3.50 -5.98
C VAL A 28 -9.40 -2.59 -4.89
N GLU A 29 -9.70 -3.12 -3.70
CA GLU A 29 -10.18 -2.33 -2.56
C GLU A 29 -9.10 -1.41 -1.93
N PHE A 30 -7.83 -1.68 -2.22
CA PHE A 30 -6.65 -0.92 -1.78
C PHE A 30 -5.94 -0.24 -2.96
N GLU A 31 -6.59 -0.15 -4.13
CA GLU A 31 -6.01 0.49 -5.30
C GLU A 31 -5.59 1.93 -4.98
N LEU A 32 -4.31 2.21 -5.21
CA LEU A 32 -3.74 3.52 -4.98
C LEU A 32 -3.95 4.40 -6.21
N PRO A 33 -4.32 5.69 -6.04
CA PRO A 33 -4.49 6.58 -7.18
C PRO A 33 -3.14 6.87 -7.85
N GLY A 34 -3.12 6.80 -9.19
CA GLY A 34 -1.95 7.13 -10.01
C GLY A 34 -1.18 5.91 -10.53
N ASP A 35 -0.08 6.17 -11.24
CA ASP A 35 0.81 5.16 -11.83
C ASP A 35 2.08 4.91 -11.00
N ARG A 36 2.30 5.70 -9.95
CA ARG A 36 3.53 5.69 -9.14
C ARG A 36 3.24 5.81 -7.67
N VAL A 37 4.08 5.14 -6.89
CA VAL A 37 4.03 5.12 -5.43
C VAL A 37 5.40 5.41 -4.84
N LEU A 38 5.42 6.04 -3.67
CA LEU A 38 6.57 6.15 -2.79
C LEU A 38 6.59 4.94 -1.88
N ILE A 39 7.78 4.40 -1.65
CA ILE A 39 7.99 3.28 -0.74
C ILE A 39 9.02 3.74 0.28
N HIS A 40 8.69 3.65 1.56
CA HIS A 40 9.64 3.91 2.64
C HIS A 40 9.53 2.82 3.73
N PRO A 41 10.68 2.31 4.23
CA PRO A 41 10.70 1.41 5.36
C PRO A 41 10.50 2.20 6.66
N GLU A 42 9.59 1.74 7.52
CA GLU A 42 9.39 2.24 8.88
C GLU A 42 9.55 1.08 9.87
N GLU A 43 10.67 1.03 10.58
CA GLU A 43 11.04 0.00 11.57
C GLU A 43 10.85 -1.46 11.08
N ASP A 44 9.63 -2.00 11.18
CA ASP A 44 9.26 -3.38 10.83
C ASP A 44 8.24 -3.47 9.66
N LYS A 45 7.77 -2.35 9.13
CA LYS A 45 6.76 -2.29 8.06
C LYS A 45 7.24 -1.47 6.87
N LEU A 46 6.70 -1.81 5.70
CA LEU A 46 6.91 -1.05 4.47
C LEU A 46 5.67 -0.18 4.22
N ILE A 47 5.85 1.13 4.17
CA ILE A 47 4.77 2.06 3.86
C ILE A 47 4.83 2.39 2.37
N ILE A 48 3.67 2.27 1.72
CA ILE A 48 3.48 2.58 0.30
C ILE A 48 2.47 3.70 0.20
N GLU A 49 2.87 4.84 -0.35
CA GLU A 49 2.01 6.02 -0.51
C GLU A 49 1.87 6.38 -2.00
N PRO A 50 0.68 6.78 -2.46
CA PRO A 50 0.53 7.25 -3.84
C PRO A 50 1.28 8.56 -4.05
N ILE A 51 1.92 8.71 -5.21
CA ILE A 51 2.41 10.04 -5.62
C ILE A 51 1.21 10.81 -6.15
N THR A 52 0.53 11.56 -5.28
CA THR A 52 -0.39 12.61 -5.74
C THR A 52 0.45 13.66 -6.47
N ARG A 53 0.46 13.64 -7.80
CA ARG A 53 0.77 14.86 -8.53
C ARG A 53 -0.33 15.86 -8.14
N PRO A 54 -0.01 17.01 -7.51
CA PRO A 54 -0.99 18.07 -7.45
C PRO A 54 -1.25 18.46 -8.90
N THR A 55 -2.44 18.13 -9.41
CA THR A 55 -2.96 18.73 -10.63
C THR A 55 -3.16 20.21 -10.30
N ASN A 56 -2.19 21.04 -10.68
CA ASN A 56 -2.36 22.49 -10.74
C ASN A 56 -2.63 22.87 -12.20
#